data_AF-A0A5C6LQP8-F1
#
_entry.id   AF-A0A5C6LQP8-F1
#
_cell.length_a   1.000
_cell.length_b   1.000
_cell.length_c   1.000
_cell.angle_alpha   90.00
_cell.angle_beta   90.00
_cell.angle_gamma   90.00
#
_symmetry.space_group_name_H-M   'P 1'
#
loop_
_entity.id
_entity.type
_entity.pdbx_description
1 polymer ?
#
loop_
_entity_poly.entity_id
_entity_poly.type
_entity_poly.pdbx_seq_one_letter_code
_entity_poly.pdbx_strand_id
1 'polypeptide(L)'
;MDETKYPRQYENPGNLLYDIKSLITELPLKFREIISHECAWSFATFYRKMRTSSNDKNTFSNLSNAEINMVFTVMDGIMDDFVREYEEYKTDTQKNILEMD
;
A
#
# COMPACT_ATOMS: atom_id res chain seq x y z
N MET A 1 7.46 -33.66 -2.64
CA MET A 1 6.78 -32.36 -2.81
C MET A 1 7.24 -31.52 -1.65
N ASP A 2 8.14 -30.58 -1.93
CA ASP A 2 8.82 -29.77 -0.94
C ASP A 2 7.91 -28.62 -0.54
N GLU A 3 7.35 -28.71 0.67
CA GLU A 3 6.67 -27.60 1.34
C GLU A 3 7.71 -26.54 1.68
N THR A 4 8.01 -25.67 0.72
CA THR A 4 8.69 -24.41 0.99
C THR A 4 7.73 -23.51 1.74
N LYS A 5 7.65 -23.76 3.05
CA LYS A 5 7.15 -22.86 4.08
C LYS A 5 7.70 -21.48 3.77
N TYR A 6 6.81 -20.56 3.39
CA TYR A 6 7.11 -19.13 3.36
C TYR A 6 7.83 -18.77 4.67
N PRO A 7 9.03 -18.20 4.60
CA PRO A 7 9.85 -17.99 5.78
C PRO A 7 9.05 -17.18 6.80
N ARG A 8 9.11 -17.65 8.05
CA ARG A 8 8.55 -17.01 9.25
C ARG A 8 8.65 -15.49 9.13
N GLN A 9 7.54 -14.82 9.43
CA GLN A 9 7.52 -13.40 9.76
C GLN A 9 8.73 -13.13 10.66
N TYR A 10 9.67 -12.29 10.19
CA TYR A 10 10.73 -11.81 11.07
C TYR A 10 10.00 -11.01 12.15
N GLU A 11 9.96 -11.54 13.37
CA GLU A 11 9.51 -10.79 14.54
C GLU A 11 10.29 -9.47 14.52
N ASN A 12 9.55 -8.37 14.53
CA ASN A 12 10.14 -7.03 14.50
C ASN A 12 11.15 -6.92 15.66
N PRO A 13 12.44 -6.68 15.39
CA PRO A 13 13.45 -6.58 16.44
C PRO A 13 13.36 -5.27 17.25
N GLY A 14 12.24 -4.54 17.20
CA GLY A 14 12.10 -3.20 17.77
C GLY A 14 12.92 -2.15 17.01
N ASN A 15 13.07 -2.33 15.69
CA ASN A 15 13.90 -1.44 14.88
C ASN A 15 13.04 -0.41 14.13
N LEU A 16 13.28 0.87 14.41
CA LEU A 16 12.56 1.99 13.77
C LEU A 16 12.55 1.93 12.23
N LEU A 17 13.68 1.59 11.60
CA LEU A 17 13.75 1.51 10.13
C LEU A 17 12.92 0.34 9.61
N TYR A 18 12.85 -0.77 10.34
CA TYR A 18 12.00 -1.91 10.02
C TYR A 18 10.52 -1.54 10.08
N ASP A 19 10.10 -0.79 11.10
CA ASP A 19 8.72 -0.37 11.29
C ASP A 19 8.26 0.57 10.18
N ILE A 20 9.02 1.64 9.94
CA ILE A 20 8.72 2.61 8.88
C ILE A 20 8.70 1.93 7.51
N LYS A 21 9.67 1.06 7.23
CA LYS A 21 9.71 0.29 5.98
C LYS A 21 8.48 -0.62 5.86
N SER A 22 8.02 -1.23 6.95
CA SER A 22 6.85 -2.11 6.95
C SER A 22 5.58 -1.33 6.61
N LEU A 23 5.34 -0.20 7.28
CA LEU A 23 4.22 0.70 7.01
C LEU A 23 4.17 1.13 5.53
N ILE A 24 5.31 1.57 4.97
CA ILE A 24 5.38 2.03 3.57
C ILE A 24 5.15 0.88 2.59
N THR A 25 5.70 -0.32 2.86
CA THR A 25 5.53 -1.46 1.94
C THR A 25 4.11 -2.03 1.90
N GLU A 26 3.30 -1.73 2.91
CA GLU A 26 1.91 -2.17 2.95
C GLU A 26 0.99 -1.34 2.02
N LEU A 27 1.30 -0.06 1.82
CA LEU A 27 0.50 0.84 0.96
C LEU A 27 0.23 0.30 -0.45
N PRO A 28 1.23 -0.13 -1.24
CA PRO A 28 0.97 -0.66 -2.58
C PRO A 28 0.15 -1.96 -2.56
N LEU A 29 0.24 -2.75 -1.48
CA LEU A 29 -0.54 -3.98 -1.32
C LEU A 29 -2.02 -3.64 -1.07
N LYS A 30 -2.29 -2.78 -0.09
CA LYS A 30 -3.62 -2.24 0.23
C LYS A 30 -4.26 -1.61 -1.01
N PHE A 31 -3.52 -0.74 -1.71
CA PHE A 31 -4.01 -0.08 -2.92
C PHE A 31 -4.45 -1.08 -3.98
N ARG A 32 -3.59 -2.02 -4.34
CA ARG A 32 -3.89 -3.05 -5.36
C ARG A 32 -5.12 -3.87 -4.97
N GLU A 33 -5.23 -4.27 -3.71
CA GLU A 33 -6.31 -5.13 -3.23
C GLU A 33 -7.65 -4.40 -3.22
N ILE A 34 -7.68 -3.20 -2.64
CA ILE A 34 -8.90 -2.41 -2.52
C ILE A 34 -9.38 -1.95 -3.90
N ILE A 35 -8.51 -1.39 -4.75
CA ILE A 35 -8.95 -0.93 -6.07
C ILE A 35 -9.42 -2.09 -6.97
N SER A 36 -8.80 -3.26 -6.83
CA SER A 36 -9.24 -4.44 -7.57
C SER A 36 -10.62 -4.92 -7.10
N HIS A 37 -10.90 -4.82 -5.80
CA HIS A 37 -12.22 -5.12 -5.25
C HIS A 37 -13.28 -4.11 -5.74
N GLU A 38 -13.04 -2.81 -5.55
CA GLU A 38 -14.01 -1.75 -5.88
C GLU A 38 -14.33 -1.68 -7.38
N CYS A 39 -13.34 -1.92 -8.25
CA CYS A 39 -13.54 -1.94 -9.69
C CYS A 39 -13.87 -3.33 -10.26
N ALA A 40 -14.05 -4.35 -9.41
CA ALA A 40 -14.28 -5.75 -9.79
C ALA A 40 -13.22 -6.31 -10.77
N TRP A 41 -11.96 -5.90 -10.60
CA TRP A 41 -10.84 -6.37 -11.40
C TRP A 41 -10.21 -7.63 -10.81
N SER A 42 -9.82 -8.56 -11.68
CA SER A 42 -8.83 -9.58 -11.30
C SER A 42 -7.43 -8.96 -11.22
N PHE A 43 -6.50 -9.59 -10.50
CA PHE A 43 -5.09 -9.16 -10.46
C PHE A 43 -4.48 -9.01 -11.87
N ALA A 44 -4.79 -9.93 -12.78
CA ALA A 44 -4.35 -9.84 -14.17
C ALA A 44 -4.90 -8.58 -14.87
N THR A 45 -6.13 -8.17 -14.55
CA THR A 45 -6.75 -6.96 -15.10
C THR A 45 -6.10 -5.71 -14.54
N PHE A 46 -5.84 -5.65 -13.23
CA PHE A 46 -5.09 -4.57 -12.60
C PHE A 46 -3.76 -4.33 -13.32
N TYR A 47 -2.94 -5.37 -13.51
CA TYR A 47 -1.66 -5.23 -14.20
C TYR A 47 -1.78 -4.98 -15.71
N ARG A 48 -2.91 -5.31 -16.35
CA ARG A 48 -3.16 -4.88 -17.74
C ARG A 48 -3.46 -3.39 -17.81
N LYS A 49 -4.31 -2.89 -16.91
CA LYS A 49 -4.67 -1.46 -16.85
C LYS A 49 -3.49 -0.57 -16.45
N MET A 50 -2.60 -1.07 -15.60
CA MET A 50 -1.37 -0.38 -15.19
C MET A 50 -0.34 -0.24 -16.32
N ARG A 51 -0.36 -1.10 -17.35
CA ARG A 51 0.58 -0.98 -18.47
C ARG A 51 0.26 0.26 -19.29
N THR A 52 1.29 1.02 -19.65
CA THR A 52 1.17 2.10 -20.62
C THR A 52 0.85 1.51 -22.00
N SER A 53 -0.13 2.07 -22.70
CA SER A 53 -0.27 1.84 -24.14
C SER A 53 1.02 2.36 -24.78
N SER A 54 1.76 1.49 -25.47
CA SER A 54 3.06 1.82 -26.07
C SER A 54 3.01 2.95 -27.09
N ASN A 55 1.82 3.40 -27.49
CA ASN A 55 1.60 4.43 -28.51
C ASN A 55 0.83 5.66 -28.01
N ASP A 56 0.34 5.71 -26.76
CA ASP A 56 -0.49 6.83 -26.30
C ASP A 56 0.21 7.69 -25.26
N LYS A 57 0.30 8.99 -25.55
CA LYS A 57 0.66 10.06 -24.59
C LYS A 57 -0.41 10.24 -23.48
N ASN A 58 -1.46 9.42 -23.47
CA ASN A 58 -2.56 9.52 -22.52
C ASN A 58 -2.45 8.42 -21.46
N THR A 59 -1.93 8.79 -20.29
CA THR A 59 -1.75 7.95 -19.10
C THR A 59 -3.05 7.28 -18.63
N PHE A 60 -4.20 7.81 -19.02
CA PHE A 60 -5.52 7.33 -18.59
C PHE A 60 -6.24 6.43 -19.60
N SER A 61 -5.63 6.13 -20.76
CA SER A 61 -6.28 5.43 -21.88
C SER A 61 -6.93 4.08 -21.52
N ASN A 62 -6.46 3.42 -20.47
CA ASN A 62 -6.96 2.11 -20.04
C ASN A 62 -8.01 2.16 -18.92
N LEU A 63 -8.40 3.36 -18.47
CA LEU A 63 -9.37 3.57 -17.38
C LEU A 63 -10.56 4.39 -17.88
N SER A 64 -11.76 4.00 -17.47
CA SER A 64 -12.96 4.84 -17.59
C SER A 64 -12.94 5.97 -16.55
N ASN A 65 -13.71 7.03 -16.78
CA ASN A 65 -13.82 8.14 -15.82
C ASN A 65 -14.25 7.70 -14.42
N ALA A 66 -15.13 6.69 -14.32
CA ALA A 66 -15.56 6.13 -13.04
C ALA A 66 -14.41 5.42 -12.33
N GLU A 67 -13.61 4.63 -13.06
CA GLU A 67 -12.43 3.97 -12.51
C GLU A 67 -11.36 4.97 -12.08
N ILE A 68 -11.18 6.08 -12.82
CA ILE A 68 -10.26 7.16 -12.43
C ILE A 68 -10.67 7.79 -11.10
N ASN A 69 -11.95 8.13 -10.95
CA ASN A 69 -12.46 8.68 -9.69
C ASN A 69 -12.26 7.69 -8.55
N MET A 70 -12.55 6.40 -8.78
CA MET A 70 -12.35 5.36 -7.78
C MET A 70 -10.89 5.20 -7.37
N VAL A 71 -9.94 5.30 -8.31
CA VAL A 71 -8.50 5.28 -8.01
C VAL A 71 -8.14 6.37 -7.01
N PHE A 72 -8.62 7.61 -7.20
CA PHE A 72 -8.36 8.69 -6.26
C PHE A 72 -9.05 8.45 -4.92
N THR A 73 -10.34 8.06 -4.91
CA THR A 73 -11.08 7.76 -3.68
C THR A 73 -10.38 6.69 -2.83
N VAL A 74 -9.92 5.61 -3.45
CA VAL A 74 -9.20 4.54 -2.75
C VAL A 74 -7.85 5.03 -2.23
N MET A 75 -7.11 5.80 -3.04
CA MET A 75 -5.79 6.30 -2.63
C MET A 75 -5.90 7.30 -1.48
N ASP A 76 -6.87 8.21 -1.51
CA ASP A 76 -7.11 9.19 -0.44
C ASP A 76 -7.41 8.47 0.88
N GLY A 77 -8.29 7.47 0.86
CA GLY A 77 -8.60 6.68 2.07
C GLY A 77 -7.37 5.94 2.63
N ILE A 78 -6.54 5.36 1.76
CA ILE A 78 -5.30 4.69 2.19
C ILE A 78 -4.32 5.69 2.80
N MET A 79 -4.21 6.89 2.23
CA MET A 79 -3.32 7.93 2.75
C MET A 79 -3.81 8.47 4.09
N ASP A 80 -5.11 8.68 4.25
CA ASP A 80 -5.71 9.10 5.52
C ASP A 80 -5.43 8.07 6.63
N ASP A 81 -5.60 6.78 6.32
CA ASP A 81 -5.30 5.69 7.24
C ASP A 81 -3.80 5.61 7.57
N PHE A 82 -2.93 5.74 6.57
CA PHE A 82 -1.48 5.74 6.76
C PHE A 82 -0.99 6.91 7.61
N VAL A 83 -1.49 8.12 7.36
CA VAL A 83 -1.12 9.32 8.12
C VAL A 83 -1.53 9.15 9.58
N ARG A 84 -2.73 8.62 9.84
CA ARG A 84 -3.20 8.31 11.19
C ARG A 84 -2.28 7.32 11.89
N GLU A 85 -2.02 6.17 11.26
CA GLU A 85 -1.16 5.11 11.81
C GLU A 85 0.28 5.60 12.07
N TYR A 86 0.82 6.41 11.16
CA TYR A 86 2.14 6.99 11.29
C TYR A 86 2.25 7.99 12.45
N GLU A 87 1.26 8.89 12.62
CA GLU A 87 1.29 9.86 13.72
C GLU A 87 1.08 9.18 15.08
N GLU A 88 0.27 8.12 15.16
CA GLU A 88 0.15 7.28 16.37
C GLU A 88 1.51 6.64 16.72
N TYR A 89 2.12 5.93 15.75
CA TYR A 89 3.42 5.28 15.93
C TYR A 89 4.53 6.27 16.35
N LYS A 90 4.58 7.43 15.68
CA LYS A 90 5.55 8.49 15.96
C LYS A 90 5.38 9.06 17.36
N THR A 91 4.14 9.32 17.78
CA THR A 91 3.83 9.83 19.11
C THR A 91 4.28 8.86 20.19
N ASP A 92 4.01 7.56 20.03
CA ASP A 92 4.39 6.55 21.01
C ASP A 92 5.90 6.32 21.04
N THR A 93 6.55 6.32 19.88
CA THR A 93 8.01 6.24 19.79
C THR A 93 8.68 7.43 20.49
N GLN A 94 8.14 8.64 20.33
CA GLN A 94 8.67 9.84 20.97
C GLN A 94 8.51 9.83 22.50
N LYS A 95 7.37 9.35 23.02
CA LYS A 95 7.19 9.15 24.47
C LYS A 95 8.24 8.18 25.02
N ASN A 96 8.44 7.05 24.35
CA ASN A 96 9.42 6.04 24.77
C ASN A 96 10.86 6.62 24.79
N ILE A 97 11.23 7.46 23.82
CA ILE A 97 12.54 8.14 23.83
C ILE A 97 12.69 9.06 25.06
N LEU A 98 11.65 9.83 25.40
CA LEU A 98 11.67 10.74 26.56
C LEU A 98 11.69 10.00 27.91
N GLU A 99 11.20 8.76 27.96
CA GLU A 99 11.24 7.91 29.17
C GLU A 99 12.57 7.14 29.32
N MET A 100 13.41 7.15 28.29
CA MET A 100 14.75 6.53 28.32
C MET A 100 15.85 7.48 28.81
N ASP A 101 15.59 8.79 28.84
CA ASP A 101 16.45 9.84 29.39
C ASP A 101 16.15 10.13 30.88
#